data_AF-A0A453KXP5-F1
#
_entry.id   AF-A0A453KXP5-F1
#
_cell.length_a   1.000
_cell.length_b   1.000
_cell.length_c   1.000
_cell.angle_alpha   90.00
_cell.angle_beta   90.00
_cell.angle_gamma   90.00
#
_symmetry.space_group_name_H-M   'P 1'
#
loop_
_entity.id
_entity.type
_entity.pdbx_description
1 polymer ?
#
loop_
_entity_poly.entity_id
_entity_poly.type
_entity_poly.pdbx_seq_one_letter_code
_entity_poly.pdbx_strand_id
1 'polypeptide(L)' 'MRSKGDDSSPSCISIPEDILLFPTIDHMEAAVDNVYDMFYLKYNDADYLSRRVIVCPTNSVVDKINDVVFKCVRGVLRTA' A
#
# COMPACT_ATOMS: atom_id res chain seq x y z
N MET A 1 -41.12 -0.87 32.74
CA MET A 1 -40.76 -1.22 31.35
C MET A 1 -39.33 -0.77 31.12
N ARG A 2 -38.40 -1.68 30.79
CA ARG A 2 -37.00 -1.37 30.44
C ARG A 2 -36.87 -1.36 28.92
N SER A 3 -36.49 -0.22 28.35
CA SER A 3 -36.11 -0.01 26.95
C SER A 3 -35.10 1.14 26.99
N LYS A 4 -33.95 1.15 26.33
CA LYS A 4 -33.36 0.39 25.22
C LYS A 4 -31.85 0.42 25.47
N GLY A 5 -31.16 -0.71 25.28
CA GLY A 5 -29.71 -0.71 25.15
C GLY A 5 -29.37 -0.10 23.81
N ASP A 6 -28.85 1.12 23.82
CA ASP A 6 -28.21 1.74 22.67
C ASP A 6 -26.75 1.96 23.07
N ASP A 7 -25.95 0.90 22.88
CA ASP A 7 -24.51 0.91 23.15
C ASP A 7 -23.79 0.38 21.92
N SER A 8 -24.17 0.89 20.75
CA SER A 8 -23.47 0.64 19.50
C SER A 8 -22.59 1.84 19.19
N SER A 9 -21.69 2.17 20.11
CA SER A 9 -20.55 3.01 19.75
C SER A 9 -19.71 2.23 18.73
N PRO A 10 -19.34 2.81 17.58
CA PRO A 10 -18.44 2.15 16.65
C PRO A 10 -17.13 1.91 17.41
N SER A 11 -16.71 0.65 17.52
CA SER A 11 -15.43 0.28 18.14
C SER A 11 -14.31 1.05 17.43
N CYS A 12 -13.86 2.16 18.03
CA CYS A 12 -12.79 2.98 17.48
C CYS A 12 -11.49 2.20 17.65
N ILE A 13 -11.07 1.51 16.59
CA ILE A 13 -9.80 0.79 16.53
C ILE A 13 -8.71 1.80 16.17
N SER A 14 -7.82 2.08 17.12
CA SER A 14 -6.61 2.86 16.87
C SER A 14 -5.53 1.96 16.26
N ILE A 15 -5.05 2.33 15.08
CA ILE A 15 -3.97 1.62 14.39
C ILE A 15 -2.63 2.08 15.00
N PRO A 16 -1.73 1.16 15.39
CA PRO A 16 -0.42 1.52 15.90
C PRO A 16 0.38 2.36 14.89
N GLU A 17 1.08 3.38 15.37
CA GLU A 17 1.87 4.26 14.51
C GLU A 17 3.00 3.53 13.77
N ASP A 18 3.52 2.45 14.35
CA ASP A 18 4.62 1.65 13.79
C ASP A 18 4.25 0.93 12.48
N ILE A 19 2.95 0.75 12.21
CA ILE A 19 2.45 0.12 10.98
C ILE A 19 1.78 1.12 10.03
N LEU A 20 1.77 2.41 10.40
CA LEU A 20 1.25 3.47 9.56
C LEU A 20 2.36 3.99 8.64
N LEU A 21 2.02 4.12 7.37
CA LEU A 21 2.82 4.87 6.42
C LEU A 21 2.39 6.33 6.48
N PHE A 22 3.36 7.23 6.57
CA PHE A 22 3.15 8.68 6.54
C PHE A 22 3.66 9.24 5.21
N PRO A 23 2.92 9.05 4.09
CA PRO A 23 3.32 9.56 2.79
C PRO A 23 3.32 11.09 2.78
N THR A 24 4.42 11.69 2.32
CA THR A 24 4.55 13.15 2.19
C THR A 24 4.17 13.66 0.79
N ILE A 25 4.15 12.79 -0.22
CA ILE A 25 3.92 13.16 -1.63
C ILE A 25 2.76 12.35 -2.20
N ASP A 26 3.00 11.08 -2.55
CA ASP A 26 1.98 10.20 -3.11
C ASP A 26 1.85 8.92 -2.26
N HIS A 27 0.61 8.62 -1.87
CA HIS A 27 0.30 7.48 -1.02
C HIS A 27 0.45 6.14 -1.76
N MET A 28 0.27 6.12 -3.08
CA MET A 28 0.45 4.93 -3.90
C MET A 28 1.95 4.65 -4.09
N GLU A 29 2.74 5.67 -4.42
CA GLU A 29 4.20 5.51 -4.54
C GLU A 29 4.82 5.08 -3.20
N ALA A 30 4.42 5.71 -2.09
CA ALA A 30 4.91 5.32 -0.77
C ALA A 30 4.53 3.87 -0.39
N ALA A 31 3.33 3.41 -0.78
CA ALA A 31 2.93 2.02 -0.56
C ALA A 31 3.77 1.05 -1.41
N VAL A 32 4.04 1.40 -2.68
CA VAL A 32 4.91 0.63 -3.57
C VAL A 32 6.33 0.56 -3.02
N ASP A 33 6.92 1.68 -2.62
CA ASP A 33 8.28 1.73 -2.08
C ASP A 33 8.41 0.95 -0.76
N ASN A 34 7.39 1.01 0.10
CA ASN A 34 7.41 0.26 1.36
C ASN A 34 7.28 -1.25 1.15
N VAL A 35 6.40 -1.70 0.24
CA VAL A 35 6.16 -3.12 0.00
C VAL A 35 7.26 -3.73 -0.88
N TYR A 36 7.74 -2.98 -1.85
CA TYR A 36 8.77 -3.38 -2.81
C TYR A 36 10.10 -2.66 -2.57
N ASP A 37 10.65 -2.77 -1.37
CA ASP A 37 11.96 -2.20 -1.03
C ASP A 37 13.10 -2.72 -1.94
N MET A 38 13.97 -1.81 -2.38
CA MET A 38 15.08 -2.06 -3.29
C MET A 38 14.64 -2.68 -4.63
N PHE A 39 13.47 -2.27 -5.13
CA PHE A 39 12.89 -2.80 -6.37
C PHE A 39 13.88 -2.82 -7.56
N TYR A 40 14.69 -1.78 -7.71
CA TYR A 40 15.69 -1.67 -8.78
C TYR A 40 16.75 -2.81 -8.79
N LEU A 41 17.02 -3.44 -7.64
CA LEU A 41 17.94 -4.59 -7.53
C LEU A 41 17.24 -5.93 -7.73
N LYS A 42 15.94 -6.00 -7.41
CA LYS A 42 15.20 -7.26 -7.26
C LYS A 42 14.01 -7.41 -8.22
N TYR A 43 13.84 -6.47 -9.16
CA TYR A 43 12.73 -6.52 -10.13
C TYR A 43 12.73 -7.80 -10.99
N ASN A 44 13.88 -8.45 -11.17
CA ASN A 44 14.01 -9.70 -11.93
C ASN A 44 14.00 -10.95 -11.05
N ASP A 45 13.79 -10.81 -9.74
CA ASP A 45 13.73 -11.91 -8.79
C ASP A 45 12.27 -12.34 -8.56
N ALA A 46 11.91 -13.50 -9.11
CA ALA A 46 10.56 -14.04 -9.00
C ALA A 46 10.19 -14.45 -7.55
N ASP A 47 11.17 -14.89 -6.76
CA ASP A 47 10.98 -15.23 -5.35
C ASP A 47 10.69 -13.95 -4.52
N TYR A 48 11.37 -12.86 -4.86
CA TYR A 48 11.13 -11.56 -4.24
C TYR A 48 9.72 -11.03 -4.55
N LEU A 49 9.33 -11.02 -5.83
CA LEU A 49 8.02 -10.51 -6.26
C LEU A 49 6.86 -11.33 -5.73
N SER A 50 7.00 -12.66 -5.66
CA SER A 50 5.92 -13.55 -5.19
C SER A 50 5.64 -13.44 -3.69
N ARG A 51 6.58 -12.92 -2.90
CA ARG A 51 6.44 -12.75 -1.44
C ARG A 51 5.89 -11.39 -1.02
N ARG A 52 5.55 -10.52 -1.98
CA ARG A 52 5.08 -9.16 -1.74
C ARG A 52 3.79 -8.93 -2.51
N VAL A 53 2.81 -8.30 -1.86
CA VAL A 53 1.51 -8.03 -2.47
C VAL A 53 0.92 -6.76 -1.88
N ILE A 54 0.26 -5.99 -2.73
CA ILE A 54 -0.57 -4.85 -2.33
C ILE A 54 -2.01 -5.22 -2.69
N VAL A 55 -2.89 -5.26 -1.69
CA VAL A 55 -4.30 -5.63 -1.88
C VAL A 55 -5.15 -4.38 -1.81
N CYS A 56 -5.95 -4.15 -2.85
CA CYS A 56 -6.83 -2.98 -2.95
C CYS A 56 -8.31 -3.42 -2.95
N PRO A 57 -9.22 -2.55 -2.49
CA PRO A 57 -10.65 -2.86 -2.46
C PRO A 57 -11.31 -2.92 -3.84
N THR A 58 -10.73 -2.26 -4.86
CA THR A 58 -11.27 -2.23 -6.22
C THR A 58 -10.17 -2.42 -7.26
N ASN A 59 -10.51 -3.08 -8.38
CA ASN A 59 -9.57 -3.32 -9.48
C ASN A 59 -9.06 -2.03 -10.11
N SER A 60 -9.88 -0.97 -10.18
CA SER A 60 -9.43 0.33 -10.69
C SER A 60 -8.29 0.93 -9.87
N VAL A 61 -8.23 0.66 -8.56
CA VAL A 61 -7.10 1.06 -7.71
C VAL A 61 -5.91 0.12 -7.93
N VAL A 62 -6.15 -1.19 -8.12
CA VAL A 62 -5.09 -2.15 -8.48
C VAL A 62 -4.39 -1.72 -9.77
N ASP A 63 -5.15 -1.33 -10.80
CA ASP A 63 -4.59 -0.90 -12.09
C ASP A 63 -3.67 0.33 -11.92
N LYS A 64 -4.08 1.31 -11.11
CA LYS A 64 -3.25 2.48 -10.80
C LYS A 64 -1.96 2.12 -10.08
N ILE A 65 -2.01 1.21 -9.10
CA ILE A 65 -0.81 0.75 -8.40
C ILE A 65 0.10 -0.03 -9.32
N ASN A 66 -0.45 -0.91 -10.17
CA ASN A 66 0.32 -1.65 -11.15
C ASN A 66 1.06 -0.69 -12.09
N ASP A 67 0.40 0.37 -12.59
CA ASP A 67 1.05 1.39 -13.41
C ASP A 67 2.24 2.05 -12.68
N VAL A 68 2.14 2.31 -11.38
CA VAL A 68 3.25 2.83 -10.57
C VAL A 68 4.40 1.81 -10.51
N VAL A 69 4.13 0.55 -10.19
CA VAL A 69 5.14 -0.51 -10.16
C VAL A 69 5.82 -0.66 -11.54
N PHE A 70 5.05 -0.64 -12.63
CA PHE A 70 5.59 -0.74 -13.98
C PHE A 70 6.46 0.47 -14.37
N LYS A 71 6.14 1.66 -13.88
CA LYS A 71 7.01 2.84 -14.05
C LYS A 71 8.36 2.65 -13.34
N CYS A 72 8.41 1.91 -12.24
CA CYS A 72 9.66 1.59 -11.54
C CYS A 72 10.53 0.53 -12.25
N VAL A 73 9.94 -0.36 -13.07
CA VAL A 73 10.68 -1.45 -13.77
C VAL A 73 11.54 -0.91 -14.91
N ARG A 74 11.12 0.17 -15.56
CA ARG A 74 11.87 0.79 -16.65
C ARG A 74 12.76 1.86 -16.03
N GLY A 75 14.05 1.89 -16.36
CA GLY A 75 15.01 2.92 -15.90
C GLY A 75 14.68 4.35 -16.37
N VAL A 76 13.47 4.85 -16.10
CA VAL A 76 12.91 6.15 -16.49
C VAL A 76 12.81 7.11 -15.30
N LEU A 77 13.30 6.72 -14.12
CA LEU A 77 13.63 7.63 -13.03
C LEU A 77 15.15 7.63 -12.79
N ARG A 78 15.90 7.93 -13.85
CA ARG A 78 17.21 8.56 -13.74
C ARG A 78 17.14 9.86 -14.52
N THR A 79 16.69 10.93 -13.85
CA THR A 79 17.25 12.29 -13.95
C THR A 79 16.33 13.26 -13.22
N ALA A 80 16.75 13.67 -12.02
CA ALA A 80 16.92 15.07 -11.63
C ALA A 80 17.68 15.11 -10.31
#